data_AF-A0AAE9IX77-F1
#
_entry.id   AF-A0AAE9IX77-F1
#
_cell.length_a   1.000
_cell.length_b   1.000
_cell.length_c   1.000
_cell.angle_alpha   90.00
_cell.angle_beta   90.00
_cell.angle_gamma   90.00
#
_symmetry.space_group_name_H-M   'P 1'
#
loop_
_entity.id
_entity.type
_entity.pdbx_description
1 polymer ?
#
loop_
_entity_poly.entity_id
_entity_poly.type
_entity_poly.pdbx_seq_one_letter_code
_entity_poly.pdbx_strand_id
1 'polypeptide(L)'
;MPIDYSKWKDIEVSDDEDDTHPNIDTPSLHRWRHQARLERMAEQKMAKEQLEKDKSTTSKKMEDLEKKLAEATTDCKSDIQKQIDDVKRQEEEWRKKEAELEEKERLAPWNVDTIGHEAFSTSRINKITDKKPVPKKTDEEDSKDMGTFFQENESLLERLGSLKGGCKATEIFLAEHPHMASDYSANWLTIEALNAAIVEDEPKMKTMAEQCIIIQYLIELSKSLNAVPTNTSIQKQFFKKFEAADPSYMKHYHDEVKAFEDRLRTRAQTKREAAMEEVENEERAKRIEASPGGLDPQEVFEELPEEMRKCFESHDIEALKGLAQVMDEEVFKFHFDRCIASGLWVPGKADEEEEEEEAVASTSNDSAAN
;
A
#
# COMPACT_ATOMS: atom_id res chain seq x y z
N MET A 1 -12.10 -29.29 43.41
CA MET A 1 -13.56 -29.17 43.25
C MET A 1 -13.84 -29.17 41.76
N PRO A 2 -14.73 -30.03 41.24
CA PRO A 2 -15.17 -29.94 39.86
C PRO A 2 -15.79 -28.57 39.61
N ILE A 3 -15.54 -27.99 38.44
CA ILE A 3 -16.17 -26.75 38.02
C ILE A 3 -17.62 -27.08 37.63
N ASP A 4 -18.60 -26.40 38.22
CA ASP A 4 -20.02 -26.65 38.00
C ASP A 4 -20.62 -25.64 37.00
N TYR A 5 -21.16 -26.17 35.90
CA TYR A 5 -21.87 -25.42 34.85
C TYR A 5 -23.38 -25.68 34.87
N SER A 6 -23.92 -26.36 35.89
CA SER A 6 -25.34 -26.73 36.02
C SER A 6 -26.31 -25.56 35.89
N LYS A 7 -25.85 -24.33 36.20
CA LYS A 7 -26.62 -23.10 36.02
C LYS A 7 -27.14 -22.91 34.58
N TRP A 8 -26.41 -23.38 33.57
CA TRP A 8 -26.77 -23.24 32.15
C TRP A 8 -27.41 -24.49 31.54
N LYS A 9 -27.88 -25.42 32.38
CA LYS A 9 -28.46 -26.68 31.90
C LYS A 9 -29.82 -26.48 31.20
N ASP A 10 -30.62 -25.55 31.69
CA ASP A 10 -32.00 -25.34 31.23
C ASP A 10 -32.11 -23.99 30.51
N ILE A 11 -31.72 -23.97 29.23
CA ILE A 11 -31.83 -22.80 28.34
C ILE A 11 -32.91 -23.08 27.29
N GLU A 12 -33.89 -22.20 27.18
CA GLU A 12 -34.94 -22.23 26.16
C GLU A 12 -34.63 -21.22 25.05
N VAL A 13 -34.40 -21.73 23.84
CA VAL A 13 -34.21 -20.95 22.61
C VAL A 13 -35.41 -21.17 21.71
N SER A 14 -36.22 -20.12 21.48
CA SER A 14 -37.49 -20.28 20.73
C SER A 14 -37.28 -20.61 19.25
N ASP A 15 -36.12 -20.26 18.70
CA ASP A 15 -35.68 -20.46 17.32
C ASP A 15 -34.55 -21.48 17.18
N ASP A 16 -34.51 -22.46 18.09
CA ASP A 16 -33.56 -23.58 18.03
C ASP A 16 -33.75 -24.41 16.76
N GLU A 17 -32.77 -24.31 15.84
CA GLU A 17 -32.76 -24.98 14.54
C GLU A 17 -32.45 -26.48 14.63
N ASP A 18 -31.91 -26.94 15.76
CA ASP A 18 -31.62 -28.36 16.01
C ASP A 18 -32.88 -29.11 16.54
N ASP A 19 -33.82 -28.41 17.19
CA ASP A 19 -35.09 -28.98 17.68
C ASP A 19 -36.22 -28.81 16.64
N THR A 20 -36.04 -29.47 15.49
CA THR A 20 -36.97 -29.46 14.35
C THR A 20 -37.51 -30.85 14.03
N HIS A 21 -38.60 -30.91 13.26
CA HIS A 21 -39.19 -32.17 12.82
C HIS A 21 -39.52 -32.12 11.32
N PRO A 22 -39.19 -33.16 10.51
CA PRO A 22 -39.38 -33.14 9.06
C PRO A 22 -40.80 -32.85 8.57
N ASN A 23 -41.80 -33.04 9.42
CA ASN A 23 -43.22 -32.82 9.11
C ASN A 23 -43.79 -31.51 9.69
N ILE A 24 -42.98 -30.67 10.34
CA ILE A 24 -43.42 -29.42 10.95
C ILE A 24 -42.70 -28.25 10.28
N ASP A 25 -43.45 -27.20 9.95
CA ASP A 25 -42.89 -25.98 9.37
C ASP A 25 -42.13 -25.16 10.42
N THR A 26 -40.80 -25.21 10.36
CA THR A 26 -39.88 -24.60 11.32
C THR A 26 -40.13 -23.09 11.57
N PRO A 27 -40.29 -22.22 10.55
CA PRO A 27 -40.60 -20.80 10.77
C PRO A 27 -41.91 -20.54 11.53
N SER A 28 -42.93 -21.38 11.35
CA SER A 28 -44.19 -21.26 12.09
C SER A 28 -44.06 -21.80 13.50
N LEU A 29 -43.31 -22.89 13.68
CA LEU A 29 -42.98 -23.46 14.99
C LEU A 29 -42.20 -22.48 15.87
N HIS A 30 -41.19 -21.79 15.33
CA HIS A 30 -40.38 -20.81 16.07
C HIS A 30 -41.23 -19.64 16.58
N ARG A 31 -42.11 -19.12 15.72
CA ARG A 31 -43.07 -18.06 16.09
C ARG A 31 -44.02 -18.52 17.18
N TRP A 32 -44.53 -19.75 17.08
CA TRP A 32 -45.41 -20.34 18.08
C TRP A 32 -44.70 -20.54 19.42
N ARG A 33 -43.47 -21.10 19.43
CA ARG A 33 -42.63 -21.24 20.64
C ARG A 33 -42.37 -19.87 21.29
N HIS A 34 -42.02 -18.86 20.49
CA HIS A 34 -41.84 -17.49 20.97
C HIS A 34 -43.11 -16.92 21.63
N GLN A 35 -44.27 -17.11 21.00
CA GLN A 35 -45.55 -16.66 21.55
C GLN A 35 -45.90 -17.39 22.85
N ALA A 36 -45.79 -18.71 22.89
CA ALA A 36 -46.05 -19.52 24.07
C ALA A 36 -45.13 -19.12 25.25
N ARG A 37 -43.88 -18.73 24.96
CA ARG A 37 -42.94 -18.19 25.95
C ARG A 37 -43.41 -16.83 26.49
N LEU A 38 -43.81 -15.91 25.62
CA LEU A 38 -44.33 -14.60 26.03
C LEU A 38 -45.61 -14.74 26.87
N GLU A 39 -46.52 -15.65 26.49
CA GLU A 39 -47.74 -15.94 27.24
C GLU A 39 -47.43 -16.49 28.63
N ARG A 40 -46.54 -17.49 28.75
CA ARG A 40 -46.09 -18.01 30.06
C ARG A 40 -45.48 -16.93 30.94
N MET A 41 -44.61 -16.07 30.39
CA MET A 41 -44.01 -14.97 31.15
C MET A 41 -45.06 -13.92 31.56
N ALA A 42 -46.05 -13.64 30.72
CA ALA A 42 -47.14 -12.72 31.03
C ALA A 42 -48.04 -13.27 32.15
N GLU A 43 -48.40 -14.56 32.10
CA GLU A 43 -49.18 -15.23 33.15
C GLU A 43 -48.43 -15.22 34.50
N GLN A 44 -47.14 -15.55 34.50
CA GLN A 44 -46.31 -15.50 35.70
C GLN A 44 -46.25 -14.09 36.29
N LYS A 45 -46.08 -13.08 35.44
CA LYS A 45 -46.07 -11.68 35.86
C LYS A 45 -47.42 -11.25 36.46
N MET A 46 -48.54 -11.59 35.83
CA MET A 46 -49.87 -11.29 36.37
C MET A 46 -50.13 -11.99 37.70
N ALA A 47 -49.71 -13.26 37.85
CA ALA A 47 -49.84 -14.00 39.09
C ALA A 47 -49.03 -13.36 40.23
N LYS A 48 -47.81 -12.89 39.95
CA LYS A 48 -46.96 -12.18 40.91
C LYS A 48 -47.58 -10.85 41.34
N GLU A 49 -48.03 -10.04 40.38
CA GLU A 49 -48.70 -8.76 40.65
C GLU A 49 -49.99 -8.95 41.47
N GLN A 50 -50.77 -10.00 41.19
CA GLN A 50 -51.98 -10.31 41.96
C GLN A 50 -51.65 -10.72 43.39
N LEU A 51 -50.63 -11.56 43.58
CA LEU A 51 -50.16 -11.98 44.90
C LEU A 51 -49.63 -10.80 45.72
N GLU A 52 -48.90 -9.86 45.11
CA GLU A 52 -48.46 -8.62 45.78
C GLU A 52 -49.63 -7.74 46.22
N LYS A 53 -50.66 -7.57 45.36
CA LYS A 53 -51.89 -6.84 45.72
C LYS A 53 -52.62 -7.50 46.88
N ASP A 54 -52.80 -8.82 46.82
CA ASP A 54 -53.51 -9.58 47.85
C ASP A 54 -52.76 -9.52 49.19
N LYS A 55 -51.43 -9.61 49.18
CA LYS A 55 -50.59 -9.37 50.37
C LYS A 55 -50.73 -7.96 50.92
N SER A 56 -50.66 -6.94 50.07
CA SER A 56 -50.81 -5.55 50.51
C SER A 56 -52.17 -5.31 51.18
N THR A 57 -53.24 -5.87 50.62
CA THR A 57 -54.58 -5.75 51.23
C THR A 57 -54.71 -6.54 52.53
N THR A 58 -54.10 -7.72 52.61
CA THR A 58 -54.12 -8.57 53.82
C THR A 58 -53.32 -7.90 54.95
N SER A 59 -52.14 -7.36 54.66
CA SER A 59 -51.33 -6.60 55.60
C SER A 59 -52.06 -5.37 56.15
N LYS A 60 -52.74 -4.61 55.29
CA LYS A 60 -53.55 -3.46 55.74
C LYS A 60 -54.72 -3.89 56.63
N LYS A 61 -55.39 -4.99 56.30
CA LYS A 61 -56.45 -5.56 57.14
C LYS A 61 -55.92 -6.01 58.50
N MET A 62 -54.71 -6.59 58.53
CA MET A 62 -54.05 -7.00 59.76
C MET A 62 -53.76 -5.79 60.66
N GLU A 63 -53.16 -4.73 60.13
CA GLU A 63 -52.92 -3.47 60.86
C GLU A 63 -54.21 -2.82 61.40
N ASP A 64 -55.28 -2.80 60.60
CA ASP A 64 -56.56 -2.24 61.01
C ASP A 64 -57.24 -3.07 62.11
N LEU A 65 -57.12 -4.41 62.06
CA LEU A 65 -57.65 -5.30 63.08
C LEU A 65 -56.86 -5.23 64.39
N GLU A 66 -55.55 -5.07 64.33
CA GLU A 66 -54.70 -4.83 65.51
C GLU A 66 -55.05 -3.52 66.22
N LYS A 67 -55.27 -2.44 65.46
CA LYS A 67 -55.75 -1.16 66.03
C LYS A 67 -57.12 -1.30 66.67
N LYS A 68 -58.06 -1.98 66.01
CA LYS A 68 -59.40 -2.26 66.56
C LYS A 68 -59.35 -3.14 67.81
N LEU A 69 -58.42 -4.10 67.88
CA LEU A 69 -58.22 -4.93 69.08
C LEU A 69 -57.72 -4.09 70.26
N ALA A 70 -56.85 -3.11 70.02
CA ALA A 70 -56.33 -2.19 71.03
C ALA A 70 -57.43 -1.25 71.59
N GLU A 71 -58.41 -0.89 70.76
CA GLU A 71 -59.49 0.05 71.11
C GLU A 71 -60.78 -0.63 71.64
N ALA A 72 -60.93 -1.96 71.53
CA ALA A 72 -62.17 -2.67 71.85
C ALA A 72 -62.41 -2.98 73.35
N THR A 73 -63.69 -2.97 73.77
CA THR A 73 -64.19 -3.44 75.09
C THR A 73 -64.28 -4.96 75.18
N THR A 74 -64.27 -5.51 76.41
CA THR A 74 -64.09 -6.95 76.73
C THR A 74 -64.98 -7.92 75.97
N ASP A 75 -66.21 -7.54 75.63
CA ASP A 75 -67.19 -8.46 75.00
C ASP A 75 -66.95 -8.67 73.49
N CYS A 76 -66.25 -7.76 72.80
CA CYS A 76 -65.97 -7.84 71.35
C CYS A 76 -64.55 -8.33 71.02
N LYS A 77 -63.68 -8.52 72.03
CA LYS A 77 -62.27 -8.92 71.83
C LYS A 77 -62.11 -10.34 71.27
N SER A 78 -63.01 -11.26 71.65
CA SER A 78 -62.96 -12.66 71.22
C SER A 78 -63.19 -12.82 69.71
N ASP A 79 -64.09 -12.01 69.12
CA ASP A 79 -64.40 -12.07 67.69
C ASP A 79 -63.36 -11.35 66.85
N ILE A 80 -62.77 -10.25 67.34
CA ILE A 80 -61.62 -9.59 66.69
C ILE A 80 -60.40 -10.51 66.72
N GLN A 81 -60.15 -11.24 67.81
CA GLN A 81 -59.05 -12.20 67.88
C GLN A 81 -59.21 -13.34 66.86
N LYS A 82 -60.42 -13.88 66.66
CA LYS A 82 -60.69 -14.87 65.61
C LYS A 82 -60.41 -14.30 64.21
N GLN A 83 -60.80 -13.05 63.94
CA GLN A 83 -60.52 -12.40 62.66
C GLN A 83 -59.02 -12.20 62.43
N ILE A 84 -58.25 -11.89 63.47
CA ILE A 84 -56.78 -11.81 63.42
C ILE A 84 -56.19 -13.18 63.11
N ASP A 85 -56.67 -14.24 63.78
CA ASP A 85 -56.18 -15.60 63.54
C ASP A 85 -56.52 -16.09 62.11
N ASP A 86 -57.68 -15.70 61.57
CA ASP A 86 -58.06 -15.97 60.17
C ASP A 86 -57.18 -15.21 59.17
N VAL A 87 -56.85 -13.94 59.45
CA VAL A 87 -55.94 -13.13 58.61
C VAL A 87 -54.51 -13.69 58.66
N LYS A 88 -54.04 -14.14 59.83
CA LYS A 88 -52.75 -14.83 59.95
C LYS A 88 -52.69 -16.12 59.14
N ARG A 89 -53.77 -16.91 59.13
CA ARG A 89 -53.87 -18.09 58.24
C ARG A 89 -53.79 -17.69 56.77
N GLN A 90 -54.46 -16.60 56.37
CA GLN A 90 -54.37 -16.07 55.00
C GLN A 90 -52.94 -15.62 54.66
N GLU A 91 -52.23 -14.97 55.58
CA GLU A 91 -50.82 -14.60 55.40
C GLU A 91 -49.91 -15.82 55.23
N GLU A 92 -50.10 -16.89 56.01
CA GLU A 92 -49.38 -18.15 55.84
C GLU A 92 -49.67 -18.80 54.48
N GLU A 93 -50.91 -18.74 53.99
CA GLU A 93 -51.27 -19.18 52.64
C GLU A 93 -50.58 -18.35 51.56
N TRP A 94 -50.50 -17.02 51.73
CA TRP A 94 -49.78 -16.14 50.82
C TRP A 94 -48.27 -16.38 50.84
N ARG A 95 -47.70 -16.72 51.99
CA ARG A 95 -46.29 -17.12 52.13
C ARG A 95 -45.99 -18.43 51.41
N LYS A 96 -46.88 -19.42 51.50
CA LYS A 96 -46.75 -20.67 50.74
C LYS A 96 -46.82 -20.42 49.24
N LYS A 97 -47.79 -19.61 48.78
CA LYS A 97 -47.92 -19.24 47.36
C LYS A 97 -46.71 -18.43 46.85
N GLU A 98 -46.11 -17.57 47.67
CA GLU A 98 -44.87 -16.86 47.34
C GLU A 98 -43.70 -17.82 47.16
N ALA A 99 -43.50 -18.75 48.10
CA ALA A 99 -42.44 -19.76 48.00
C ALA A 99 -42.63 -20.66 46.77
N GLU A 100 -43.87 -21.01 46.42
CA GLU A 100 -44.19 -21.74 45.20
C GLU A 100 -43.86 -20.93 43.92
N LEU A 101 -44.12 -19.62 43.91
CA LEU A 101 -43.75 -18.76 42.79
C LEU A 101 -42.23 -18.58 42.68
N GLU A 102 -41.53 -18.40 43.80
CA GLU A 102 -40.07 -18.26 43.83
C GLU A 102 -39.38 -19.54 43.34
N GLU A 103 -39.88 -20.72 43.73
CA GLU A 103 -39.37 -22.00 43.22
C GLU A 103 -39.65 -22.15 41.71
N LYS A 104 -40.81 -21.69 41.22
CA LYS A 104 -41.12 -21.66 39.78
C LYS A 104 -40.23 -20.70 39.01
N GLU A 105 -39.88 -19.54 39.58
CA GLU A 105 -38.91 -18.59 39.00
C GLU A 105 -37.50 -19.20 38.97
N ARG A 106 -37.11 -19.94 40.02
CA ARG A 106 -35.80 -20.61 40.09
C ARG A 106 -35.65 -21.74 39.08
N LEU A 107 -36.72 -22.50 38.83
CA LEU A 107 -36.77 -23.58 37.85
C LEU A 107 -37.13 -23.09 36.43
N ALA A 108 -37.38 -21.80 36.25
CA ALA A 108 -37.73 -21.25 34.95
C ALA A 108 -36.53 -21.39 33.98
N PRO A 109 -36.78 -21.82 32.73
CA PRO A 109 -35.72 -21.88 31.73
C PRO A 109 -35.11 -20.50 31.46
N TRP A 110 -33.79 -20.47 31.33
CA TRP A 110 -33.05 -19.31 30.87
C TRP A 110 -33.42 -18.99 29.42
N ASN A 111 -33.62 -17.72 29.13
CA ASN A 111 -33.95 -17.23 27.79
C ASN A 111 -33.34 -15.84 27.57
N VAL A 112 -33.50 -15.28 26.37
CA VAL A 112 -32.89 -13.97 26.01
C VAL A 112 -33.28 -12.82 26.95
N ASP A 113 -34.43 -12.89 27.62
CA ASP A 113 -34.93 -11.85 28.52
C ASP A 113 -34.48 -12.04 29.98
N THR A 114 -33.99 -13.23 30.33
CA THR A 114 -33.56 -13.59 31.71
C THR A 114 -32.06 -13.75 31.84
N ILE A 115 -31.36 -14.18 30.78
CA ILE A 115 -29.91 -14.40 30.78
C ILE A 115 -29.13 -13.09 30.96
N GLY A 116 -29.63 -11.99 30.41
CA GLY A 116 -28.97 -10.69 30.50
C GLY A 116 -29.85 -9.56 29.98
N HIS A 117 -29.31 -8.35 30.08
CA HIS A 117 -29.92 -7.13 29.56
C HIS A 117 -28.93 -6.39 28.65
N GLU A 118 -29.42 -5.55 27.76
CA GLU A 118 -28.57 -4.68 26.94
C GLU A 118 -27.84 -3.64 27.83
N ALA A 119 -26.55 -3.85 28.09
CA ALA A 119 -25.74 -2.93 28.88
C ALA A 119 -25.23 -1.73 28.07
N PHE A 120 -24.95 -1.93 26.78
CA PHE A 120 -24.41 -0.91 25.88
C PHE A 120 -24.82 -1.19 24.44
N SER A 121 -25.31 -0.15 23.76
CA SER A 121 -25.67 -0.18 22.34
C SER A 121 -25.06 1.04 21.66
N THR A 122 -24.19 0.85 20.68
CA THR A 122 -23.66 1.97 19.89
C THR A 122 -23.43 1.53 18.46
N SER A 123 -24.14 2.20 17.55
CA SER A 123 -23.89 2.11 16.11
C SER A 123 -22.99 3.26 15.67
N ARG A 124 -21.96 2.97 14.86
CA ARG A 124 -21.19 3.99 14.14
C ARG A 124 -21.40 3.80 12.65
N ILE A 125 -22.06 4.77 12.03
CA ILE A 125 -22.25 4.81 10.58
C ILE A 125 -21.13 5.69 10.00
N ASN A 126 -20.30 5.11 9.13
CA ASN A 126 -19.30 5.86 8.41
C ASN A 126 -20.00 6.67 7.29
N LYS A 127 -20.50 7.87 7.63
CA LYS A 127 -21.16 8.75 6.67
C LYS A 127 -20.13 9.23 5.64
N ILE A 128 -20.46 9.07 4.37
CA ILE A 128 -19.69 9.68 3.27
C ILE A 128 -19.89 11.19 3.40
N THR A 129 -18.89 11.89 3.94
CA THR A 129 -18.85 13.35 3.94
C THR A 129 -18.27 13.82 2.61
N ASP A 130 -18.67 15.02 2.15
CA ASP A 130 -17.98 15.68 1.05
C ASP A 130 -16.51 15.79 1.44
N LYS A 131 -15.64 15.09 0.70
CA LYS A 131 -14.20 15.05 0.98
C LYS A 131 -13.72 16.50 1.00
N LYS A 132 -13.25 16.97 2.18
CA LYS A 132 -12.48 18.21 2.23
C LYS A 132 -11.36 18.07 1.20
N PRO A 133 -11.12 19.08 0.34
CA PRO A 133 -10.00 19.03 -0.58
C PRO A 133 -8.75 18.76 0.25
N VAL A 134 -8.07 17.65 -0.04
CA VAL A 134 -6.81 17.32 0.63
C VAL A 134 -5.88 18.50 0.35
N PRO A 135 -5.31 19.15 1.38
CA PRO A 135 -4.35 20.22 1.15
C PRO A 135 -3.24 19.66 0.25
N LYS A 136 -2.92 20.35 -0.85
CA LYS A 136 -1.79 19.98 -1.69
C LYS A 136 -0.56 20.00 -0.80
N LYS A 137 0.12 18.86 -0.70
CA LYS A 137 1.40 18.73 -0.01
C LYS A 137 2.43 19.62 -0.72
N THR A 138 3.47 20.00 0.00
CA THR A 138 4.60 20.71 -0.60
C THR A 138 5.46 19.73 -1.40
N ASP A 139 6.14 20.21 -2.44
CA ASP A 139 6.98 19.35 -3.31
C ASP A 139 8.07 18.58 -2.52
N GLU A 140 8.58 19.18 -1.44
CA GLU A 140 9.55 18.53 -0.55
C GLU A 140 8.95 17.36 0.26
N GLU A 141 7.71 17.51 0.74
CA GLU A 141 7.01 16.45 1.46
C GLU A 141 6.65 15.29 0.53
N ASP A 142 6.15 15.60 -0.67
CA ASP A 142 5.85 14.58 -1.68
C ASP A 142 7.10 13.81 -2.12
N SER A 143 8.26 14.48 -2.20
CA SER A 143 9.53 13.83 -2.52
C SER A 143 10.00 12.90 -1.39
N LYS A 144 9.81 13.29 -0.13
CA LYS A 144 10.11 12.44 1.03
C LYS A 144 9.19 11.22 1.08
N ASP A 145 7.90 11.41 0.88
CA ASP A 145 6.90 10.34 0.84
C ASP A 145 7.15 9.37 -0.31
N MET A 146 7.59 9.87 -1.47
CA MET A 146 7.99 9.01 -2.58
C MET A 146 9.23 8.18 -2.21
N GLY A 147 10.22 8.79 -1.56
CA GLY A 147 11.43 8.10 -1.09
C GLY A 147 11.14 7.01 -0.05
N THR A 148 10.29 7.29 0.95
CA THR A 148 9.88 6.29 1.94
C THR A 148 9.04 5.18 1.29
N PHE A 149 8.13 5.52 0.38
CA PHE A 149 7.33 4.54 -0.34
C PHE A 149 8.20 3.56 -1.14
N PHE A 150 9.26 4.04 -1.80
CA PHE A 150 10.20 3.19 -2.53
C PHE A 150 10.94 2.23 -1.60
N GLN A 151 11.42 2.72 -0.45
CA GLN A 151 12.16 1.89 0.51
C GLN A 151 11.28 0.83 1.16
N GLU A 152 10.05 1.19 1.55
CA GLU A 152 9.14 0.26 2.22
C GLU A 152 8.57 -0.81 1.27
N ASN A 153 8.42 -0.48 -0.02
CA ASN A 153 7.74 -1.33 -1.00
C ASN A 153 8.65 -1.84 -2.12
N GLU A 154 9.98 -1.74 -1.99
CA GLU A 154 10.95 -2.13 -3.03
C GLU A 154 10.67 -3.53 -3.62
N SER A 155 10.55 -4.54 -2.76
CA SER A 155 10.25 -5.92 -3.18
C SER A 155 8.89 -6.07 -3.90
N LEU A 156 7.89 -5.27 -3.52
CA LEU A 156 6.58 -5.27 -4.16
C LEU A 156 6.63 -4.55 -5.51
N LEU A 157 7.40 -3.47 -5.62
CA LEU A 157 7.61 -2.72 -6.84
C LEU A 157 8.36 -3.56 -7.90
N GLU A 158 9.40 -4.28 -7.49
CA GLU A 158 10.10 -5.23 -8.35
C GLU A 158 9.18 -6.37 -8.82
N ARG A 159 8.37 -6.93 -7.90
CA ARG A 159 7.38 -7.95 -8.24
C ARG A 159 6.37 -7.43 -9.25
N LEU A 160 5.84 -6.22 -9.06
CA LEU A 160 4.92 -5.54 -9.97
C LEU A 160 5.55 -5.34 -11.36
N GLY A 161 6.78 -4.83 -11.43
CA GLY A 161 7.50 -4.60 -12.69
C GLY A 161 7.90 -5.89 -13.44
N SER A 162 7.89 -7.04 -12.76
CA SER A 162 8.24 -8.35 -13.32
C SER A 162 7.03 -9.16 -13.80
N LEU A 163 5.80 -8.65 -13.66
CA LEU A 163 4.59 -9.37 -14.06
C LEU A 163 4.45 -9.44 -15.58
N LYS A 164 4.57 -10.65 -16.15
CA LYS A 164 4.45 -10.93 -17.59
C LYS A 164 3.06 -11.39 -18.05
N GLY A 165 2.04 -11.21 -17.21
CA GLY A 165 0.66 -11.66 -17.49
C GLY A 165 -0.31 -10.54 -17.89
N GLY A 166 0.22 -9.37 -18.30
CA GLY A 166 -0.57 -8.18 -18.58
C GLY A 166 -1.53 -7.84 -17.44
N CYS A 167 -2.72 -7.36 -17.80
CA CYS A 167 -3.72 -6.88 -16.85
C CYS A 167 -4.21 -7.90 -15.82
N LYS A 168 -4.29 -9.19 -16.18
CA LYS A 168 -4.82 -10.22 -15.27
C LYS A 168 -3.88 -10.52 -14.10
N ALA A 169 -2.57 -10.55 -14.37
CA ALA A 169 -1.57 -10.69 -13.31
C ALA A 169 -1.55 -9.45 -12.41
N THR A 170 -1.67 -8.26 -13.00
CA THR A 170 -1.74 -6.99 -12.27
C THR A 170 -3.00 -6.91 -11.40
N GLU A 171 -4.15 -7.41 -11.86
CA GLU A 171 -5.39 -7.45 -11.07
C GLU A 171 -5.22 -8.29 -9.80
N ILE A 172 -4.68 -9.50 -9.93
CA ILE A 172 -4.45 -10.41 -8.78
C ILE A 172 -3.48 -9.76 -7.80
N PHE A 173 -2.40 -9.16 -8.30
CA PHE A 173 -1.42 -8.48 -7.48
C PHE A 173 -2.02 -7.26 -6.73
N LEU A 174 -2.81 -6.42 -7.40
CA LEU A 174 -3.45 -5.27 -6.76
C LEU A 174 -4.56 -5.67 -5.79
N ALA A 175 -5.20 -6.84 -5.99
CA ALA A 175 -6.13 -7.37 -5.00
C ALA A 175 -5.44 -7.75 -3.68
N GLU A 176 -4.19 -8.23 -3.73
CA GLU A 176 -3.34 -8.50 -2.56
C GLU A 176 -2.74 -7.21 -1.97
N HIS A 177 -2.35 -6.27 -2.84
CA HIS A 177 -1.63 -5.04 -2.48
C HIS A 177 -2.28 -3.79 -3.09
N PRO A 178 -3.46 -3.34 -2.60
CA PRO A 178 -4.21 -2.26 -3.23
C PRO A 178 -3.50 -0.90 -3.21
N HIS A 179 -2.60 -0.67 -2.26
CA HIS A 179 -1.83 0.56 -2.10
C HIS A 179 -0.80 0.79 -3.23
N MET A 180 -0.47 -0.25 -3.99
CA MET A 180 0.42 -0.20 -5.14
C MET A 180 -0.20 0.53 -6.35
N ALA A 181 -1.52 0.74 -6.36
CA ALA A 181 -2.17 1.63 -7.30
C ALA A 181 -1.94 3.10 -6.89
N SER A 182 -0.72 3.58 -7.07
CA SER A 182 -0.30 4.94 -6.67
C SER A 182 0.54 5.62 -7.75
N ASP A 183 0.51 6.95 -7.80
CA ASP A 183 1.37 7.71 -8.72
C ASP A 183 2.86 7.42 -8.43
N TYR A 184 3.24 7.17 -7.17
CA TYR A 184 4.60 6.78 -6.79
C TYR A 184 5.02 5.45 -7.45
N SER A 185 4.14 4.44 -7.49
CA SER A 185 4.46 3.16 -8.16
C SER A 185 4.68 3.36 -9.66
N ALA A 186 3.89 4.21 -10.32
CA ALA A 186 4.09 4.56 -11.72
C ALA A 186 5.41 5.32 -11.96
N ASN A 187 5.79 6.21 -11.05
CA ASN A 187 7.08 6.92 -11.12
C ASN A 187 8.26 5.96 -10.99
N TRP A 188 8.20 5.03 -10.02
CA TRP A 188 9.24 4.01 -9.84
C TRP A 188 9.39 3.14 -11.09
N LEU A 189 8.28 2.62 -11.63
CA LEU A 189 8.28 1.81 -12.85
C LEU A 189 8.84 2.57 -14.05
N THR A 190 8.59 3.88 -14.14
CA THR A 190 9.15 4.74 -15.20
C THR A 190 10.67 4.88 -15.07
N ILE A 191 11.18 5.08 -13.86
CA ILE A 191 12.63 5.19 -13.60
C ILE A 191 13.31 3.87 -13.92
N GLU A 192 12.77 2.75 -13.44
CA GLU A 192 13.34 1.42 -13.70
C GLU A 192 13.25 1.01 -15.16
N ALA A 193 12.16 1.35 -15.86
CA ALA A 193 12.07 1.15 -17.31
C ALA A 193 13.13 1.97 -18.06
N LEU A 194 13.40 3.21 -17.63
CA LEU A 194 14.47 4.03 -18.20
C LEU A 194 15.86 3.43 -17.92
N ASN A 195 16.10 2.93 -16.70
CA ASN A 195 17.35 2.27 -16.35
C ASN A 195 17.56 1.01 -17.20
N ALA A 196 16.52 0.18 -17.38
CA ALA A 196 16.56 -0.98 -18.26
C ALA A 196 16.88 -0.59 -19.71
N ALA A 197 16.28 0.49 -20.22
CA ALA A 197 16.57 1.03 -21.54
C ALA A 197 18.03 1.50 -21.66
N ILE A 198 18.61 2.14 -20.62
CA ILE A 198 20.02 2.56 -20.57
C ILE A 198 20.98 1.37 -20.55
N VAL A 199 20.57 0.19 -20.09
CA VAL A 199 21.39 -1.03 -20.10
C VAL A 199 21.11 -1.93 -21.33
N GLU A 200 20.23 -1.51 -22.24
CA GLU A 200 19.76 -2.32 -23.40
C GLU A 200 18.99 -3.60 -23.03
N ASP A 201 18.43 -3.65 -21.82
CA ASP A 201 17.53 -4.74 -21.42
C ASP A 201 16.11 -4.47 -21.94
N GLU A 202 15.94 -4.74 -23.23
CA GLU A 202 14.68 -4.49 -23.95
C GLU A 202 13.49 -5.29 -23.39
N PRO A 203 13.61 -6.60 -23.04
CA PRO A 203 12.52 -7.35 -22.44
C PRO A 203 12.05 -6.78 -21.09
N LYS A 204 12.99 -6.36 -20.22
CA LYS A 204 12.66 -5.76 -18.92
C LYS A 204 12.00 -4.40 -19.10
N MET A 205 12.54 -3.55 -19.99
CA MET A 205 11.97 -2.25 -20.32
C MET A 205 10.52 -2.37 -20.77
N LYS A 206 10.22 -3.28 -21.72
CA LYS A 206 8.86 -3.49 -22.24
C LYS A 206 7.88 -3.93 -21.16
N THR A 207 8.30 -4.89 -20.32
CA THR A 207 7.44 -5.39 -19.22
C THR A 207 7.12 -4.26 -18.23
N MET A 208 8.12 -3.48 -17.82
CA MET A 208 7.94 -2.37 -16.89
C MET A 208 7.12 -1.23 -17.49
N ALA A 209 7.32 -0.95 -18.79
CA ALA A 209 6.55 0.05 -19.53
C ALA A 209 5.06 -0.32 -19.58
N GLU A 210 4.73 -1.57 -19.92
CA GLU A 210 3.36 -2.07 -19.95
C GLU A 210 2.69 -1.94 -18.56
N GLN A 211 3.38 -2.39 -17.51
CA GLN A 211 2.87 -2.29 -16.13
C GLN A 211 2.68 -0.83 -15.68
N CYS A 212 3.60 0.06 -16.04
CA CYS A 212 3.49 1.48 -15.75
C CYS A 212 2.21 2.08 -16.35
N ILE A 213 1.95 1.80 -17.63
CA ILE A 213 0.76 2.32 -18.33
C ILE A 213 -0.53 1.74 -17.75
N ILE A 214 -0.56 0.46 -17.35
CA ILE A 214 -1.73 -0.14 -16.67
C ILE A 214 -2.05 0.61 -15.37
N ILE A 215 -1.04 0.90 -14.54
CA ILE A 215 -1.23 1.67 -13.31
C ILE A 215 -1.68 3.10 -13.61
N GLN A 216 -1.10 3.77 -14.61
CA GLN A 216 -1.50 5.12 -15.00
C GLN A 216 -2.96 5.18 -15.46
N TYR A 217 -3.41 4.22 -16.28
CA TYR A 217 -4.80 4.12 -16.73
C TYR A 217 -5.78 3.94 -15.57
N LEU A 218 -5.43 3.09 -14.60
CA LEU A 218 -6.21 2.88 -13.39
C LEU A 218 -6.32 4.18 -12.56
N ILE A 219 -5.22 4.91 -12.41
CA ILE A 219 -5.19 6.19 -11.70
C ILE A 219 -6.02 7.24 -12.43
N GLU A 220 -5.92 7.32 -13.76
CA GLU A 220 -6.68 8.26 -14.57
C GLU A 220 -8.19 7.98 -14.50
N LEU A 221 -8.61 6.71 -14.62
CA LEU A 221 -10.00 6.33 -14.41
C LEU A 221 -10.49 6.73 -13.01
N SER A 222 -9.65 6.52 -11.99
CA SER A 222 -9.99 6.86 -10.61
C SER A 222 -10.18 8.38 -10.44
N LYS A 223 -9.33 9.20 -11.09
CA LYS A 223 -9.47 10.65 -11.16
C LYS A 223 -10.79 11.03 -11.84
N SER A 224 -11.14 10.42 -12.97
CA SER A 224 -12.42 10.67 -13.67
C SER A 224 -13.65 10.32 -12.83
N LEU A 225 -13.55 9.28 -11.98
CA LEU A 225 -14.62 8.84 -11.08
C LEU A 225 -14.61 9.55 -9.72
N ASN A 226 -13.74 10.54 -9.51
CA ASN A 226 -13.54 11.24 -8.24
C ASN A 226 -13.30 10.30 -7.04
N ALA A 227 -12.56 9.22 -7.30
CA ALA A 227 -12.36 8.16 -6.35
C ALA A 227 -10.87 7.84 -6.14
N VAL A 228 -10.57 7.08 -5.08
CA VAL A 228 -9.19 6.76 -4.73
C VAL A 228 -8.74 5.54 -5.52
N PRO A 229 -7.57 5.56 -6.21
CA PRO A 229 -7.09 4.43 -7.00
C PRO A 229 -6.85 3.15 -6.19
N THR A 230 -6.62 3.28 -4.87
CA THR A 230 -6.44 2.15 -3.94
C THR A 230 -7.75 1.45 -3.57
N ASN A 231 -8.91 1.97 -4.02
CA ASN A 231 -10.19 1.32 -3.79
C ASN A 231 -10.31 0.05 -4.63
N THR A 232 -10.30 -1.10 -3.95
CA THR A 232 -10.39 -2.43 -4.58
C THR A 232 -11.62 -2.63 -5.45
N SER A 233 -12.74 -1.96 -5.17
CA SER A 233 -13.93 -2.04 -6.02
C SER A 233 -13.72 -1.35 -7.36
N ILE A 234 -12.94 -0.28 -7.39
CA ILE A 234 -12.62 0.47 -8.60
C ILE A 234 -11.58 -0.27 -9.42
N GLN A 235 -10.57 -0.83 -8.75
CA GLN A 235 -9.59 -1.71 -9.38
C GLN A 235 -10.29 -2.88 -10.10
N LYS A 236 -11.19 -3.60 -9.42
CA LYS A 236 -11.97 -4.69 -10.04
C LYS A 236 -12.82 -4.20 -11.21
N GLN A 237 -13.45 -3.03 -11.10
CA GLN A 237 -14.24 -2.46 -12.19
C GLN A 237 -13.37 -2.06 -13.39
N PHE A 238 -12.18 -1.51 -13.15
CA PHE A 238 -11.20 -1.18 -14.17
C PHE A 238 -10.82 -2.43 -14.96
N PHE A 239 -10.30 -3.46 -14.29
CA PHE A 239 -9.85 -4.68 -14.96
C PHE A 239 -10.98 -5.41 -15.69
N LYS A 240 -12.18 -5.47 -15.10
CA LYS A 240 -13.36 -6.03 -15.77
C LYS A 240 -13.72 -5.27 -17.05
N LYS A 241 -13.65 -3.93 -17.04
CA LYS A 241 -13.91 -3.12 -18.25
C LYS A 241 -12.80 -3.24 -19.27
N PHE A 242 -11.56 -3.33 -18.80
CA PHE A 242 -10.37 -3.48 -19.64
C PHE A 242 -10.38 -4.82 -20.39
N GLU A 243 -10.75 -5.91 -19.72
CA GLU A 243 -10.89 -7.23 -20.36
C GLU A 243 -12.04 -7.28 -21.38
N ALA A 244 -13.11 -6.53 -21.13
CA ALA A 244 -14.27 -6.42 -22.03
C ALA A 244 -14.16 -5.25 -23.04
N ALA A 245 -12.99 -4.62 -23.16
CA ALA A 245 -12.83 -3.42 -23.98
C ALA A 245 -12.87 -3.73 -25.49
N ASP A 246 -13.44 -2.80 -26.24
CA ASP A 246 -13.51 -2.92 -27.70
C ASP A 246 -12.10 -2.94 -28.34
N PRO A 247 -11.91 -3.63 -29.48
CA PRO A 247 -10.61 -3.71 -30.14
C PRO A 247 -9.98 -2.34 -30.47
N SER A 248 -10.79 -1.31 -30.73
CA SER A 248 -10.30 0.05 -30.96
C SER A 248 -9.67 0.67 -29.71
N TYR A 249 -10.25 0.41 -28.53
CA TYR A 249 -9.70 0.89 -27.25
C TYR A 249 -8.39 0.19 -26.94
N MET A 250 -8.34 -1.14 -27.13
CA MET A 250 -7.11 -1.91 -26.96
C MET A 250 -6.00 -1.48 -27.93
N LYS A 251 -6.35 -1.10 -29.16
CA LYS A 251 -5.38 -0.52 -30.10
C LYS A 251 -4.78 0.78 -29.56
N HIS A 252 -5.62 1.71 -29.06
CA HIS A 252 -5.11 2.95 -28.45
C HIS A 252 -4.19 2.68 -27.26
N TYR A 253 -4.57 1.73 -26.40
CA TYR A 253 -3.71 1.29 -25.29
C TYR A 253 -2.35 0.78 -25.78
N HIS A 254 -2.31 -0.10 -26.78
CA HIS A 254 -1.05 -0.61 -27.33
C HIS A 254 -0.22 0.49 -28.02
N ASP A 255 -0.86 1.43 -28.72
CA ASP A 255 -0.20 2.57 -29.34
C ASP A 255 0.43 3.49 -28.27
N GLU A 256 -0.23 3.67 -27.12
CA GLU A 256 0.31 4.44 -25.99
C GLU A 256 1.46 3.75 -25.28
N VAL A 257 1.38 2.43 -25.05
CA VAL A 257 2.51 1.64 -24.52
C VAL A 257 3.71 1.77 -25.46
N LYS A 258 3.52 1.61 -26.76
CA LYS A 258 4.58 1.74 -27.76
C LYS A 258 5.18 3.15 -27.78
N ALA A 259 4.33 4.19 -27.76
CA ALA A 259 4.80 5.56 -27.71
C ALA A 259 5.58 5.85 -26.42
N PHE A 260 5.22 5.21 -25.29
CA PHE A 260 6.00 5.31 -24.05
C PHE A 260 7.34 4.60 -24.15
N GLU A 261 7.40 3.39 -24.71
CA GLU A 261 8.66 2.70 -25.00
C GLU A 261 9.58 3.55 -25.90
N ASP A 262 9.05 4.15 -26.96
CA ASP A 262 9.86 4.97 -27.87
C ASP A 262 10.44 6.21 -27.15
N ARG A 263 9.65 6.86 -26.28
CA ARG A 263 10.15 7.95 -25.42
C ARG A 263 11.26 7.47 -24.48
N LEU A 264 11.14 6.27 -23.91
CA LEU A 264 12.16 5.68 -23.04
C LEU A 264 13.45 5.42 -23.83
N ARG A 265 13.36 4.88 -25.05
CA ARG A 265 14.51 4.65 -25.94
C ARG A 265 15.24 5.96 -26.26
N THR A 266 14.52 6.98 -26.71
CA THR A 266 15.12 8.28 -27.02
C THR A 266 15.78 8.89 -25.79
N ARG A 267 15.12 8.84 -24.63
CA ARG A 267 15.69 9.39 -23.39
C ARG A 267 16.90 8.61 -22.88
N ALA A 268 16.91 7.30 -23.05
CA ALA A 268 18.05 6.45 -22.72
C ALA A 268 19.24 6.77 -23.64
N GLN A 269 19.00 6.93 -24.94
CA GLN A 269 20.03 7.31 -25.90
C GLN A 269 20.64 8.67 -25.55
N THR A 270 19.83 9.71 -25.33
CA THR A 270 20.34 11.03 -24.91
C THR A 270 21.14 10.96 -23.62
N LYS A 271 20.72 10.14 -22.64
CA LYS A 271 21.48 9.96 -21.39
C LYS A 271 22.82 9.26 -21.60
N ARG A 272 22.91 8.30 -22.52
CA ARG A 272 24.18 7.66 -22.86
C ARG A 272 25.10 8.60 -23.61
N GLU A 273 24.57 9.34 -24.57
CA GLU A 273 25.32 10.35 -25.33
C GLU A 273 25.91 11.39 -24.38
N ALA A 274 25.11 11.92 -23.45
CA ALA A 274 25.59 12.84 -22.42
C ALA A 274 26.67 12.24 -21.51
N ALA A 275 26.52 10.96 -21.11
CA ALA A 275 27.54 10.28 -20.30
C ALA A 275 28.85 10.02 -21.08
N MET A 276 28.76 9.71 -22.37
CA MET A 276 29.94 9.56 -23.24
C MET A 276 30.64 10.91 -23.46
N GLU A 277 29.87 11.98 -23.69
CA GLU A 277 30.40 13.35 -23.82
C GLU A 277 31.06 13.83 -22.53
N GLU A 278 30.53 13.49 -21.34
CA GLU A 278 31.15 13.81 -20.06
C GLU A 278 32.51 13.08 -19.90
N VAL A 279 32.57 11.79 -20.23
CA VAL A 279 33.84 11.03 -20.22
C VAL A 279 34.85 11.58 -21.23
N GLU A 280 34.41 11.91 -22.45
CA GLU A 280 35.27 12.51 -23.47
C GLU A 280 35.80 13.87 -23.02
N ASN A 281 34.97 14.70 -22.37
CA ASN A 281 35.39 15.99 -21.82
C ASN A 281 36.37 15.83 -20.65
N GLU A 282 36.21 14.82 -19.80
CA GLU A 282 37.17 14.49 -18.75
C GLU A 282 38.51 14.00 -19.33
N GLU A 283 38.47 13.16 -20.36
CA GLU A 283 39.67 12.72 -21.06
C GLU A 283 40.35 13.89 -21.79
N ARG A 284 39.57 14.77 -22.42
CA ARG A 284 40.04 16.02 -23.03
C ARG A 284 40.72 16.91 -22.01
N ALA A 285 40.12 17.10 -20.83
CA ALA A 285 40.73 17.87 -19.74
C ALA A 285 42.06 17.25 -19.29
N LYS A 286 42.14 15.91 -19.16
CA LYS A 286 43.39 15.21 -18.83
C LYS A 286 44.45 15.36 -19.92
N ARG A 287 44.08 15.32 -21.21
CA ARG A 287 45.00 15.57 -22.33
C ARG A 287 45.56 17.00 -22.30
N ILE A 288 44.68 17.98 -22.10
CA ILE A 288 45.05 19.39 -21.97
C ILE A 288 45.98 19.62 -20.76
N GLU A 289 45.71 18.98 -19.62
CA GLU A 289 46.55 19.08 -18.42
C GLU A 289 47.94 18.43 -18.61
N ALA A 290 48.02 17.36 -19.41
CA ALA A 290 49.28 16.70 -19.74
C ALA A 290 50.13 17.48 -20.76
N SER A 291 49.54 18.45 -21.47
CA SER A 291 50.22 19.23 -22.50
C SER A 291 51.00 20.43 -21.93
N PRO A 292 52.23 20.70 -22.42
CA PRO A 292 53.15 21.69 -21.85
C PRO A 292 52.63 23.14 -21.90
N GLY A 293 51.71 23.46 -22.82
CA GLY A 293 51.12 24.78 -23.00
C GLY A 293 49.59 24.81 -22.88
N GLY A 294 48.96 23.76 -22.35
CA GLY A 294 47.51 23.73 -22.08
C GLY A 294 46.62 23.72 -23.34
N LEU A 295 47.12 23.19 -24.46
CA LEU A 295 46.35 22.96 -25.68
C LEU A 295 46.19 21.46 -25.92
N ASP A 296 45.00 21.00 -26.33
CA ASP A 296 44.77 19.58 -26.66
C ASP A 296 45.59 19.19 -27.92
N PRO A 297 46.47 18.18 -27.85
CA PRO A 297 47.22 17.67 -29.01
C PRO A 297 46.32 17.31 -30.18
N GLN A 298 45.15 16.73 -29.91
CA GLN A 298 44.24 16.24 -30.93
C GLN A 298 43.57 17.39 -31.70
N GLU A 299 43.10 18.42 -30.98
CA GLU A 299 42.48 19.61 -31.60
C GLU A 299 43.49 20.40 -32.42
N VAL A 300 44.71 20.56 -31.89
CA VAL A 300 45.77 21.25 -32.62
C VAL A 300 46.08 20.50 -33.91
N PHE A 301 46.21 19.17 -33.89
CA PHE A 301 46.49 18.36 -35.07
C PHE A 301 45.37 18.42 -36.14
N GLU A 302 44.10 18.43 -35.73
CA GLU A 302 42.96 18.53 -36.65
C GLU A 302 42.83 19.92 -37.30
N GLU A 303 43.23 20.97 -36.59
CA GLU A 303 43.27 22.34 -37.11
C GLU A 303 44.51 22.66 -37.96
N LEU A 304 45.49 21.75 -38.06
CA LEU A 304 46.67 21.97 -38.89
C LEU A 304 46.32 22.00 -40.39
N PRO A 305 46.95 22.89 -41.18
CA PRO A 305 46.87 22.84 -42.64
C PRO A 305 47.24 21.44 -43.16
N GLU A 306 46.54 20.96 -44.20
CA GLU A 306 46.72 19.59 -44.72
C GLU A 306 48.17 19.24 -45.06
N GLU A 307 48.93 20.21 -45.58
CA GLU A 307 50.36 20.02 -45.91
C GLU A 307 51.21 19.85 -44.66
N MET A 308 50.91 20.59 -43.59
CA MET A 308 51.62 20.47 -42.31
C MET A 308 51.21 19.19 -41.57
N ARG A 309 49.92 18.83 -41.61
CA ARG A 309 49.39 17.58 -41.04
C ARG A 309 50.03 16.36 -41.69
N LYS A 310 50.18 16.34 -43.01
CA LYS A 310 50.89 15.27 -43.73
C LYS A 310 52.35 15.13 -43.27
N CYS A 311 53.06 16.22 -43.02
CA CYS A 311 54.44 16.17 -42.49
C CYS A 311 54.51 15.53 -41.10
N PHE A 312 53.52 15.78 -40.24
CA PHE A 312 53.41 15.13 -38.92
C PHE A 312 52.97 13.67 -39.03
N GLU A 313 52.05 13.33 -39.95
CA GLU A 313 51.63 11.94 -40.21
C GLU A 313 52.80 11.09 -40.75
N SER A 314 53.60 11.65 -41.67
CA SER A 314 54.74 10.97 -42.28
C SER A 314 56.03 11.05 -41.47
N HIS A 315 56.02 11.76 -40.33
CA HIS A 315 57.21 12.03 -39.50
C HIS A 315 58.38 12.63 -40.30
N ASP A 316 58.08 13.44 -41.32
CA ASP A 316 59.08 13.99 -42.24
C ASP A 316 59.48 15.42 -41.85
N ILE A 317 60.60 15.52 -41.12
CA ILE A 317 61.17 16.77 -40.61
C ILE A 317 61.72 17.63 -41.77
N GLU A 318 62.19 17.02 -42.86
CA GLU A 318 62.73 17.76 -44.02
C GLU A 318 61.60 18.37 -44.83
N ALA A 319 60.49 17.65 -45.02
CA ALA A 319 59.28 18.19 -45.63
C ALA A 319 58.69 19.34 -44.80
N LEU A 320 58.72 19.26 -43.47
CA LEU A 320 58.26 20.35 -42.59
C LEU A 320 59.15 21.61 -42.70
N LYS A 321 60.48 21.43 -42.79
CA LYS A 321 61.43 22.52 -43.06
C LYS A 321 61.25 23.14 -44.45
N GLY A 322 60.94 22.32 -45.46
CA GLY A 322 60.58 22.78 -46.81
C GLY A 322 59.28 23.58 -46.82
N LEU A 323 58.27 23.13 -46.07
CA LEU A 323 56.99 23.81 -45.93
C LEU A 323 57.14 25.18 -45.24
N ALA A 324 58.06 25.32 -44.29
CA ALA A 324 58.38 26.59 -43.63
C ALA A 324 58.92 27.67 -44.60
N GLN A 325 59.49 27.28 -45.73
CA GLN A 325 60.01 28.21 -46.75
C GLN A 325 58.97 28.57 -47.82
N VAL A 326 57.93 27.75 -47.97
CA VAL A 326 56.91 27.88 -49.03
C VAL A 326 55.64 28.54 -48.50
N MET A 327 55.28 28.24 -47.25
CA MET A 327 54.10 28.82 -46.60
C MET A 327 54.40 30.23 -46.05
N ASP A 328 53.35 31.03 -45.89
CA ASP A 328 53.43 32.33 -45.24
C ASP A 328 54.00 32.21 -43.82
N GLU A 329 55.00 33.03 -43.50
CA GLU A 329 55.82 32.93 -42.29
C GLU A 329 54.97 33.16 -41.03
N GLU A 330 53.98 34.06 -41.09
CA GLU A 330 53.07 34.33 -39.97
C GLU A 330 52.11 33.16 -39.70
N VAL A 331 51.64 32.51 -40.77
CA VAL A 331 50.73 31.35 -40.68
C VAL A 331 51.47 30.11 -40.20
N PHE A 332 52.67 29.85 -40.73
CA PHE A 332 53.52 28.74 -40.29
C PHE A 332 53.84 28.87 -38.80
N LYS A 333 54.30 30.04 -38.37
CA LYS A 333 54.67 30.28 -36.98
C LYS A 333 53.49 30.13 -36.02
N PHE A 334 52.30 30.64 -36.41
CA PHE A 334 51.08 30.48 -35.60
C PHE A 334 50.73 29.01 -35.34
N HIS A 335 50.75 28.16 -36.36
CA HIS A 335 50.45 26.73 -36.20
C HIS A 335 51.59 25.95 -35.55
N PHE A 336 52.85 26.31 -35.82
CA PHE A 336 54.03 25.65 -35.26
C PHE A 336 54.19 25.93 -33.75
N ASP A 337 53.96 27.17 -33.30
CA ASP A 337 53.97 27.53 -31.87
C ASP A 337 52.85 26.76 -31.10
N ARG A 338 51.71 26.52 -31.75
CA ARG A 338 50.62 25.70 -31.20
C ARG A 338 50.98 24.22 -31.11
N CYS A 339 51.75 23.69 -32.07
CA CYS A 339 52.27 22.32 -32.01
C CYS A 339 53.24 22.13 -30.84
N ILE A 340 54.04 23.15 -30.52
CA ILE A 340 54.92 23.14 -29.35
C ILE A 340 54.10 23.20 -28.05
N ALA A 341 53.13 24.12 -27.99
CA ALA A 341 52.29 24.30 -26.83
C ALA A 341 51.35 23.11 -26.54
N SER A 342 50.92 22.36 -27.56
CA SER A 342 50.16 21.13 -27.34
C SER A 342 51.05 19.92 -27.04
N GLY A 343 52.37 20.02 -27.24
CA GLY A 343 53.30 18.89 -27.06
C GLY A 343 53.39 17.97 -28.29
N LEU A 344 52.79 18.34 -29.42
CA LEU A 344 52.95 17.68 -30.72
C LEU A 344 54.39 17.74 -31.24
N TRP A 345 55.13 18.78 -30.85
CA TRP A 345 56.54 18.98 -31.19
C TRP A 345 57.32 19.42 -29.95
N VAL A 346 58.38 18.71 -29.62
CA VAL A 346 59.26 19.04 -28.48
C VAL A 346 60.56 19.66 -29.02
N PRO A 347 60.80 20.97 -28.85
CA PRO A 347 62.03 21.60 -29.32
C PRO A 347 63.26 20.98 -28.66
N GLY A 348 64.17 20.43 -29.46
CA GLY A 348 65.47 19.90 -29.01
C GLY A 348 65.62 18.38 -29.02
N LYS A 349 64.56 17.59 -29.30
CA LYS A 349 64.66 16.12 -29.36
C LYS A 349 65.34 15.55 -30.62
N ALA A 350 65.49 16.37 -31.66
CA ALA A 350 66.15 15.94 -32.91
C ALA A 350 67.64 15.57 -32.72
N ASP A 351 68.27 16.00 -31.62
CA ASP A 351 69.67 15.65 -31.29
C ASP A 351 69.79 14.53 -30.24
N GLU A 352 68.68 14.08 -29.60
CA GLU A 352 68.70 13.01 -28.58
C GLU A 352 68.09 11.68 -29.08
N GLU A 353 67.17 11.71 -30.06
CA GLU A 353 66.57 10.48 -30.63
C GLU A 353 67.52 9.73 -31.59
N GLU A 354 68.56 10.39 -32.15
CA GLU A 354 69.65 9.68 -32.84
C GLU A 354 70.54 8.87 -31.86
N GLU A 355 70.61 9.24 -30.57
CA GLU A 355 71.42 8.50 -29.58
C GLU A 355 70.63 7.36 -28.88
N GLU A 356 69.30 7.47 -28.73
CA GLU A 356 68.50 6.40 -28.10
C GLU A 356 68.18 5.22 -29.04
N GLU A 357 68.03 5.43 -30.36
CA GLU A 357 67.89 4.30 -31.31
C GLU A 357 69.22 3.50 -31.46
N GLU A 358 70.39 4.14 -31.31
CA GLU A 358 71.69 3.41 -31.28
C GLU A 358 71.94 2.66 -29.95
N ALA A 359 71.36 3.13 -28.83
CA ALA A 359 71.51 2.47 -27.52
C ALA A 359 70.66 1.20 -27.36
N VAL A 360 69.48 1.13 -27.99
CA VAL A 360 68.62 -0.08 -27.95
C VAL A 360 69.06 -1.13 -28.97
N ALA A 361 69.71 -0.73 -30.07
CA ALA A 361 70.31 -1.67 -31.03
C ALA A 361 71.62 -2.31 -30.54
N SER A 362 72.40 -1.64 -29.67
CA SER A 362 73.69 -2.14 -29.15
C SER A 362 73.57 -3.02 -27.90
N THR A 363 72.43 -3.00 -27.19
CA THR A 363 72.22 -3.80 -25.96
C THR A 363 71.48 -5.13 -26.18
N SER A 364 71.07 -5.45 -27.40
CA SER A 364 70.38 -6.71 -27.74
C SER A 364 71.28 -7.83 -28.27
N ASN A 365 72.61 -7.63 -28.35
CA ASN A 365 73.54 -8.63 -28.91
C ASN A 365 74.55 -9.25 -27.93
N ASP A 366 74.38 -9.10 -26.61
CA ASP A 366 75.30 -9.67 -25.61
C ASP A 366 74.60 -10.39 -24.44
N SER A 367 73.57 -11.18 -24.74
CA SER A 367 73.00 -12.16 -23.78
C SER A 367 72.62 -13.50 -24.44
N ALA A 368 73.51 -14.02 -25.29
CA ALA A 368 73.44 -15.38 -25.79
C ALA A 368 74.83 -16.05 -25.83
N ALA A 369 75.48 -16.19 -24.66
CA ALA A 369 76.59 -17.13 -24.45
C ALA A 369 76.93 -17.34 -22.96
N ASN A 370 76.09 -18.09 -22.24
CA ASN A 370 76.52 -19.16 -21.33
C ASN A 370 75.32 -19.99 -20.84
#